data_AF-A0AAD5LZ11-F1
#
_entry.id   AF-A0AAD5LZ11-F1
#
_cell.length_a   1.000
_cell.length_b   1.000
_cell.length_c   1.000
_cell.angle_alpha   90.00
_cell.angle_beta   90.00
_cell.angle_gamma   90.00
#
_symmetry.space_group_name_H-M   'P 1'
#
loop_
_entity.id
_entity.type
_entity.pdbx_description
1 polymer ?
#
loop_
_entity_poly.entity_id
_entity_poly.type
_entity_poly.pdbx_seq_one_letter_code
_entity_poly.pdbx_strand_id
1 'polypeptide(L)'
;MNRFVETNIIKWIRVICAHYPAACFVFVGTKADLIGHDAQKVRVIGNDLQRRLKRNEQTIVDAIDRELNALRHERQQNDGQTADPNDTTRARERTLESLRSQRPRFLSPQLLVVSSADLTGMQELRSRLEALIV
;
A
#
# COMPACT_ATOMS: atom_id res chain seq x y z
N MET A 1 15.24 15.10 -2.56
CA MET A 1 14.28 14.03 -2.92
C MET A 1 15.08 12.87 -3.51
N ASN A 2 14.98 11.64 -2.98
CA ASN A 2 15.88 10.55 -3.39
C ASN A 2 15.41 9.91 -4.71
N ARG A 3 16.01 10.33 -5.84
CA ARG A 3 15.68 9.87 -7.21
C ARG A 3 15.66 8.34 -7.33
N PHE A 4 16.52 7.68 -6.56
CA PHE A 4 16.58 6.22 -6.48
C PHE A 4 15.25 5.59 -6.05
N VAL A 5 14.61 6.12 -5.01
CA VAL A 5 13.35 5.58 -4.44
C VAL A 5 12.21 5.69 -5.44
N GLU A 6 12.10 6.82 -6.13
CA GLU A 6 11.04 7.05 -7.12
C GLU A 6 11.19 6.10 -8.31
N THR A 7 12.39 6.02 -8.90
CA THR A 7 12.63 5.28 -10.14
C THR A 7 12.62 3.77 -9.93
N ASN A 8 13.15 3.27 -8.82
CA ASN A 8 13.39 1.83 -8.63
C ASN A 8 12.41 1.14 -7.70
N ILE A 9 11.67 1.87 -6.86
CA ILE A 9 10.78 1.26 -5.86
C ILE A 9 9.34 1.68 -6.12
N ILE A 10 9.04 2.98 -6.08
CA ILE A 10 7.66 3.47 -6.20
C ILE A 10 7.04 3.13 -7.55
N LYS A 11 7.81 3.20 -8.64
CA LYS A 11 7.33 2.82 -9.98
C LYS A 11 6.82 1.36 -10.00
N TRP A 12 7.55 0.43 -9.41
CA TRP A 12 7.16 -0.99 -9.37
C TRP A 12 5.94 -1.23 -8.48
N ILE A 13 5.85 -0.54 -7.35
CA ILE A 13 4.65 -0.60 -6.49
C ILE A 13 3.43 -0.18 -7.29
N ARG A 14 3.48 0.93 -8.04
CA ARG A 14 2.35 1.39 -8.87
C ARG A 14 1.95 0.35 -9.91
N VAL A 15 2.92 -0.28 -10.58
CA VAL A 15 2.65 -1.34 -11.57
C VAL A 15 1.98 -2.54 -10.91
N ILE A 16 2.50 -3.01 -9.76
CA ILE A 16 1.92 -4.15 -9.05
C ILE A 16 0.50 -3.82 -8.59
N CYS A 17 0.27 -2.66 -8.00
CA CYS A 17 -1.07 -2.24 -7.55
C CYS A 17 -2.09 -2.11 -8.70
N ALA A 18 -1.64 -1.81 -9.92
CA ALA A 18 -2.52 -1.74 -11.08
C ALA A 18 -3.07 -3.13 -11.49
N HIS A 19 -2.28 -4.19 -11.26
CA HIS A 19 -2.68 -5.57 -11.55
C HIS A 19 -3.26 -6.30 -10.34
N TYR A 20 -2.80 -5.94 -9.14
CA TYR A 20 -3.17 -6.55 -7.87
C TYR A 20 -3.48 -5.45 -6.86
N PRO A 21 -4.71 -4.90 -6.85
CA PRO A 21 -5.07 -3.80 -5.97
C PRO A 21 -4.81 -4.11 -4.49
N ALA A 22 -5.12 -5.34 -4.05
CA ALA A 22 -4.92 -5.82 -2.67
C ALA A 22 -3.48 -6.23 -2.35
N ALA A 23 -2.51 -5.87 -3.18
CA ALA A 23 -1.12 -6.23 -2.96
C ALA A 23 -0.60 -5.67 -1.63
N CYS A 24 0.07 -6.54 -0.89
CA CYS A 24 0.72 -6.20 0.36
C CYS A 24 2.23 -6.18 0.15
N PHE A 25 2.91 -5.16 0.69
CA PHE A 25 4.34 -4.94 0.43
C PHE A 25 5.17 -5.06 1.70
N VAL A 26 6.31 -5.76 1.58
CA VAL A 26 7.40 -5.78 2.55
C VAL A 26 8.70 -5.47 1.81
N PHE A 27 9.55 -4.62 2.39
CA PHE A 27 10.89 -4.36 1.86
C PHE A 27 11.93 -5.14 2.63
N VAL A 28 12.72 -5.90 1.87
CA VAL A 28 13.89 -6.62 2.37
C VAL A 28 15.14 -6.02 1.73
N GLY A 29 16.05 -5.51 2.56
CA GLY A 29 17.39 -5.10 2.13
C GLY A 29 18.36 -6.26 2.31
N THR A 30 19.14 -6.61 1.28
CA THR A 30 20.20 -7.62 1.39
C THR A 30 21.57 -6.95 1.56
N LYS A 31 22.56 -7.73 2.01
CA LYS A 31 23.96 -7.31 2.26
C LYS A 31 24.17 -6.45 3.51
N ALA A 32 23.50 -6.77 4.63
CA ALA A 32 23.67 -6.09 5.93
C ALA A 32 25.13 -5.93 6.38
N ASP A 33 25.95 -6.95 6.11
CA ASP A 33 27.40 -7.02 6.32
C ASP A 33 28.17 -5.95 5.55
N LEU A 34 27.72 -5.59 4.34
CA LEU A 34 28.29 -4.52 3.53
C LEU A 34 27.65 -3.15 3.84
N ILE A 35 26.54 -3.13 4.59
CA ILE A 35 25.88 -1.91 5.11
C ILE A 35 26.66 -1.29 6.28
N GLY A 36 27.87 -1.79 6.59
CA GLY A 36 28.86 -1.08 7.41
C GLY A 36 29.19 0.34 6.91
N HIS A 37 28.83 0.70 5.67
CA HIS A 37 29.11 2.03 5.12
C HIS A 37 28.01 3.09 5.28
N ASP A 38 26.73 2.75 5.55
CA ASP A 38 25.73 3.81 5.83
C ASP A 38 24.36 3.31 6.35
N ALA A 39 24.32 2.73 7.56
CA ALA A 39 23.06 2.37 8.22
C ALA A 39 22.06 3.56 8.32
N GLN A 40 22.57 4.79 8.36
CA GLN A 40 21.76 6.01 8.37
C GLN A 40 21.06 6.24 7.03
N LYS A 41 21.74 6.12 5.88
CA LYS A 41 21.08 6.20 4.56
C LYS A 41 19.98 5.16 4.39
N VAL A 42 20.22 3.93 4.84
CA VAL A 42 19.24 2.84 4.76
C VAL A 42 17.99 3.16 5.58
N ARG A 43 18.17 3.67 6.82
CA ARG A 43 17.05 4.15 7.65
C ARG A 43 16.30 5.33 7.01
N VAL A 44 17.02 6.28 6.40
CA VAL A 44 16.40 7.43 5.71
C VAL A 44 15.55 6.96 4.52
N ILE A 45 16.04 6.01 3.73
CA ILE A 45 15.28 5.41 2.61
C ILE A 45 14.04 4.69 3.13
N GLY A 46 14.17 3.86 4.17
CA GLY A 46 13.04 3.17 4.80
C GLY A 46 11.97 4.13 5.31
N ASN A 47 12.37 5.19 6.01
CA ASN A 47 11.46 6.22 6.53
C ASN A 47 10.78 7.04 5.42
N ASP A 48 11.45 7.30 4.29
CA ASP A 48 10.83 7.94 3.12
C ASP A 48 9.79 7.03 2.47
N LEU A 49 10.13 5.75 2.25
CA LEU A 49 9.22 4.74 1.70
C LEU A 49 7.97 4.58 2.56
N GLN A 50 8.14 4.40 3.88
CA GLN A 50 7.02 4.24 4.81
C GLN A 50 6.08 5.45 4.76
N ARG A 51 6.63 6.67 4.79
CA ARG A 51 5.81 7.90 4.74
C ARG A 51 5.02 8.01 3.44
N ARG A 52 5.65 7.69 2.31
CA ARG A 52 4.98 7.74 0.99
C ARG A 52 3.90 6.69 0.85
N LEU A 53 4.13 5.47 1.35
CA LEU A 53 3.14 4.41 1.29
C LEU A 53 1.94 4.69 2.18
N LYS A 54 2.17 5.15 3.42
CA LYS A 54 1.09 5.63 4.30
C LYS A 54 0.29 6.77 3.66
N ARG A 55 0.98 7.73 3.03
CA ARG A 55 0.31 8.82 2.32
C ARG A 55 -0.51 8.31 1.14
N ASN A 56 0.02 7.37 0.36
CA ASN A 56 -0.70 6.79 -0.78
C ASN A 56 -1.93 6.00 -0.33
N GLU A 57 -1.81 5.18 0.73
CA GLU A 57 -2.94 4.48 1.34
C GLU A 57 -4.03 5.47 1.76
N GLN A 58 -3.66 6.56 2.44
CA GLN A 58 -4.60 7.59 2.86
C GLN A 58 -5.24 8.31 1.65
N THR A 59 -4.46 8.68 0.64
CA THR A 59 -4.99 9.35 -0.57
C THR A 59 -6.02 8.47 -1.29
N ILE A 60 -5.79 7.15 -1.36
CA ILE A 60 -6.74 6.21 -1.95
C ILE A 60 -8.03 6.17 -1.12
N VAL A 61 -7.91 6.04 0.20
CA VAL A 61 -9.07 6.04 1.10
C VAL A 61 -9.87 7.35 0.98
N ASP A 62 -9.18 8.50 1.00
CA ASP A 62 -9.81 9.81 0.90
C ASP A 62 -10.53 10.00 -0.44
N ALA A 63 -9.95 9.51 -1.54
CA ALA A 63 -10.58 9.56 -2.86
C ALA A 63 -11.85 8.70 -2.92
N ILE A 64 -11.80 7.49 -2.38
CA ILE A 64 -12.96 6.60 -2.29
C ILE A 64 -14.04 7.21 -1.41
N ASP A 65 -13.68 7.75 -0.24
CA ASP A 65 -14.64 8.32 0.71
C ASP A 65 -15.31 9.59 0.14
N ARG A 66 -14.59 10.40 -0.65
CA ARG A 66 -15.18 11.53 -1.40
C ARG A 66 -16.20 11.05 -2.44
N GLU A 67 -15.86 10.03 -3.21
CA GLU A 67 -16.76 9.47 -4.24
C GLU A 67 -18.02 8.86 -3.61
N LEU A 68 -17.86 8.11 -2.50
CA LEU A 68 -18.99 7.57 -1.74
C LEU A 68 -19.91 8.67 -1.21
N ASN A 69 -19.34 9.77 -0.69
CA ASN A 69 -20.13 10.90 -0.22
C ASN A 69 -20.85 11.62 -1.36
N ALA A 70 -20.21 11.76 -2.53
CA ALA A 70 -20.85 12.32 -3.72
C ALA A 70 -22.04 11.46 -4.17
N LEU A 71 -21.88 10.14 -4.28
CA LEU A 71 -22.96 9.21 -4.63
C LEU A 71 -24.12 9.25 -3.62
N ARG A 72 -23.81 9.37 -2.33
CA ARG A 72 -24.83 9.51 -1.27
C ARG A 72 -25.60 10.83 -1.38
N HIS A 73 -24.91 11.93 -1.67
CA HIS A 73 -25.56 13.23 -1.89
C HIS A 73 -26.44 13.22 -3.16
N GLU A 74 -25.96 12.62 -4.25
CA GLU A 74 -26.75 12.46 -5.48
C GLU A 74 -28.02 11.64 -5.23
N ARG A 75 -27.95 10.58 -4.41
CA ARG A 75 -29.16 9.84 -4.00
C ARG A 75 -30.14 10.69 -3.19
N GLN A 76 -29.65 11.39 -2.18
CA GLN A 76 -30.50 12.24 -1.32
C GLN A 76 -31.19 13.35 -2.12
N GLN A 77 -30.55 13.87 -3.18
CA GLN A 77 -31.14 14.85 -4.07
C GLN A 77 -32.16 14.24 -5.05
N ASN A 78 -31.96 12.98 -5.45
CA ASN A 78 -32.84 12.27 -6.38
C ASN A 78 -34.04 11.56 -5.72
N ASP A 79 -34.07 11.37 -4.40
CA ASP A 79 -35.22 10.79 -3.68
C ASP A 79 -36.54 11.61 -3.82
N GLY A 80 -36.50 12.78 -4.45
CA GLY A 80 -37.69 13.56 -4.87
C GLY A 80 -38.24 13.20 -6.26
N GLN A 81 -37.58 12.33 -7.03
CA GLN A 81 -38.02 11.88 -8.36
C GLN A 81 -37.97 10.34 -8.39
N THR A 82 -39.15 9.72 -8.50
CA THR A 82 -39.43 8.29 -8.66
C THR A 82 -38.20 7.39 -8.89
N ALA A 83 -37.88 6.58 -7.88
CA ALA A 83 -36.78 5.63 -7.89
C ALA A 83 -36.78 4.77 -9.16
N ASP A 84 -35.77 4.98 -10.02
CA ASP A 84 -35.49 4.11 -11.16
C ASP A 84 -34.86 2.81 -10.64
N PRO A 85 -35.36 1.61 -10.99
CA PRO A 85 -34.91 0.32 -10.42
C PRO A 85 -33.50 -0.11 -10.83
N ASN A 86 -32.81 0.70 -11.64
CA ASN A 86 -31.45 0.42 -12.07
C ASN A 86 -30.48 0.75 -10.93
N ASP A 87 -30.30 -0.24 -10.06
CA ASP A 87 -29.46 -0.33 -8.84
C ASP A 87 -27.94 -0.12 -9.08
N THR A 88 -27.60 0.66 -10.11
CA THR A 88 -26.25 1.04 -10.54
C THR A 88 -25.54 1.86 -9.48
N THR A 89 -26.23 2.75 -8.77
CA THR A 89 -25.62 3.53 -7.69
C THR A 89 -25.24 2.63 -6.51
N ARG A 90 -26.03 1.61 -6.15
CA ARG A 90 -25.65 0.67 -5.07
C ARG A 90 -24.55 -0.29 -5.52
N ALA A 91 -24.57 -0.71 -6.78
CA ALA A 91 -23.48 -1.47 -7.37
C ALA A 91 -22.16 -0.68 -7.33
N ARG A 92 -22.19 0.63 -7.63
CA ARG A 92 -21.02 1.52 -7.52
C ARG A 92 -20.54 1.68 -6.08
N GLU A 93 -21.44 1.91 -5.11
CA GLU A 93 -21.06 1.96 -3.69
C GLU A 93 -20.39 0.66 -3.23
N ARG A 94 -20.98 -0.50 -3.54
CA ARG A 94 -20.39 -1.81 -3.21
C ARG A 94 -19.02 -2.01 -3.86
N THR A 95 -18.85 -1.54 -5.09
CA THR A 95 -17.57 -1.61 -5.81
C THR A 95 -16.52 -0.75 -5.12
N LEU A 96 -16.88 0.48 -4.73
CA LEU A 96 -16.00 1.41 -4.01
C LEU A 96 -15.62 0.89 -2.62
N GLU A 97 -16.58 0.31 -1.89
CA GLU A 97 -16.32 -0.35 -0.61
C GLU A 97 -15.39 -1.56 -0.77
N SER A 98 -15.60 -2.38 -1.81
CA SER A 98 -14.70 -3.48 -2.16
C SER A 98 -13.29 -2.98 -2.46
N LEU A 99 -13.14 -1.94 -3.28
CA LEU A 99 -11.85 -1.33 -3.60
C LEU A 99 -11.17 -0.74 -2.35
N ARG A 100 -11.94 -0.18 -1.41
CA ARG A 100 -11.43 0.34 -0.12
C ARG A 100 -10.80 -0.77 0.72
N SER A 101 -11.43 -1.96 0.71
CA SER A 101 -10.94 -3.14 1.44
C SER A 101 -9.69 -3.74 0.78
N GLN A 102 -9.62 -3.65 -0.55
CA GLN A 102 -8.52 -4.15 -1.37
C GLN A 102 -7.43 -3.08 -1.58
N ARG A 103 -7.34 -2.07 -0.72
CA ARG A 103 -6.29 -1.05 -0.90
C ARG A 103 -4.90 -1.65 -0.66
N PRO A 104 -3.86 -1.18 -1.36
CA PRO A 104 -2.50 -1.61 -1.10
C PRO A 104 -2.10 -1.33 0.34
N ARG A 105 -1.56 -2.34 1.04
CA ARG A 105 -1.12 -2.19 2.43
C ARG A 105 0.38 -2.35 2.55
N PHE A 106 0.97 -1.49 3.36
CA PHE A 106 2.36 -1.63 3.77
C PHE A 106 2.41 -2.42 5.08
N LEU A 107 2.90 -3.66 5.03
CA LEU A 107 2.77 -4.60 6.15
C LEU A 107 3.81 -4.37 7.25
N SER A 108 5.02 -3.93 6.91
CA SER A 108 6.08 -3.74 7.90
C SER A 108 6.70 -2.35 7.84
N PRO A 109 6.63 -1.56 8.92
CA PRO A 109 7.40 -0.32 9.02
C PRO A 109 8.90 -0.56 9.14
N GLN A 110 9.31 -1.79 9.45
CA GLN A 110 10.70 -2.18 9.62
C GLN A 110 11.25 -2.68 8.29
N LEU A 111 12.35 -2.06 7.83
CA LEU A 111 13.16 -2.62 6.77
C LEU A 111 13.83 -3.88 7.32
N LEU A 112 13.50 -5.04 6.75
CA LEU A 112 14.13 -6.29 7.12
C LEU A 112 15.48 -6.35 6.41
N VAL A 113 16.58 -6.39 7.15
CA VAL A 113 17.92 -6.41 6.56
C VAL A 113 18.54 -7.78 6.78
N VAL A 114 19.04 -8.40 5.72
CA VAL A 114 19.70 -9.72 5.76
C VAL A 114 21.15 -9.59 5.34
N SER A 115 22.06 -10.21 6.09
CA SER A 115 23.46 -10.32 5.70
C SER A 115 23.62 -11.35 4.57
N SER A 116 24.48 -11.07 3.59
CA SER A 116 24.90 -12.05 2.58
C SER A 116 25.79 -13.16 3.16
N ALA A 117 26.42 -12.93 4.31
CA ALA A 117 27.32 -13.89 4.95
C ALA A 117 26.60 -14.89 5.86
N ASP A 118 25.33 -14.64 6.19
CA ASP A 118 24.61 -15.43 7.18
C ASP A 118 23.28 -15.98 6.63
N LEU A 119 23.31 -17.26 6.23
CA LEU A 119 22.14 -18.01 5.77
C LEU A 119 21.13 -18.26 6.89
N THR A 120 21.50 -18.16 8.18
CA THR A 120 20.53 -18.29 9.29
C THR A 120 19.60 -17.08 9.37
N GLY A 121 20.08 -15.89 8.97
CA GLY A 121 19.25 -14.70 8.83
C GLY A 121 18.08 -14.86 7.84
N MET A 122 18.18 -15.79 6.87
CA MET A 122 17.10 -16.08 5.93
C MET A 122 15.95 -16.89 6.56
N GLN A 123 16.24 -17.78 7.51
CA GLN A 123 15.20 -18.50 8.26
C GLN A 123 14.44 -17.55 9.20
N GLU A 124 15.17 -16.69 9.93
CA GLU A 124 14.54 -15.69 10.78
C GLU A 124 13.72 -14.68 9.97
N LEU A 125 14.26 -14.23 8.82
CA LEU A 125 13.53 -13.38 7.88
C LEU A 125 12.23 -14.04 7.42
N ARG A 126 12.29 -15.32 7.04
CA ARG A 126 11.10 -16.08 6.63
C ARG A 126 10.05 -16.10 7.74
N SER A 127 10.43 -16.43 8.98
CA SER A 127 9.50 -16.43 10.10
C SER A 127 8.89 -15.05 10.37
N ARG A 128 9.69 -13.97 10.24
CA ARG A 128 9.20 -12.59 10.37
C ARG A 128 8.24 -12.22 9.24
N LEU A 129 8.50 -12.67 8.01
CA LEU A 129 7.62 -12.45 6.86
C LEU A 129 6.30 -13.22 7.01
N GLU A 130 6.36 -14.49 7.44
CA GLU A 130 5.17 -15.30 7.71
C GLU A 130 4.29 -14.65 8.79
N ALA A 131 4.90 -14.10 9.86
CA ALA A 131 4.17 -13.39 10.91
C ALA A 131 3.49 -12.08 10.44
N LEU A 132 3.94 -11.47 9.34
CA LEU A 132 3.36 -10.25 8.79
C LEU A 132 2.17 -10.51 7.86
N ILE A 133 1.97 -11.76 7.44
CA ILE A 133 0.93 -12.17 6.48
C ILE A 133 -0.31 -12.75 7.22
N VAL A 134 -0.25 -12.89 8.55
CA VAL A 134 -1.33 -13.41 9.41
C VAL A 134 -2.48 -12.41 9.57
#